data_AF-A0A6A5AZQ4-F1
#
_entry.id   AF-A0A6A5AZQ4-F1
#
_cell.length_a   1.000
_cell.length_b   1.000
_cell.length_c   1.000
_cell.angle_alpha   90.00
_cell.angle_beta   90.00
_cell.angle_gamma   90.00
#
_symmetry.space_group_name_H-M   'P 1'
#
loop_
_entity.id
_entity.type
_entity.pdbx_description
1 polymer ?
#
loop_
_entity_poly.entity_id
_entity_poly.type
_entity_poly.pdbx_seq_one_letter_code
_entity_poly.pdbx_strand_id
1 'polypeptide(L)'
;VLDNPDPASELALLQSYAPNVSTDVLMKLCAAFSELRSMVENGTMTYPYSTREAVAIAKHLEAFPEDGVAHTLENVLAFDGYDAALRQRLRDVFGRYNLDG
;
A
#
# COMPACT_ATOMS: atom_id res chain seq x y z
N VAL A 1 -0.09 -25.17 -5.51
CA VAL A 1 0.32 -23.93 -6.19
C VAL A 1 -0.55 -22.84 -5.58
N LEU A 2 0.03 -22.02 -4.70
CA LEU A 2 -0.72 -20.93 -4.09
C LEU A 2 -0.90 -19.90 -5.19
N ASP A 3 -2.15 -19.74 -5.62
CA ASP A 3 -2.59 -18.78 -6.60
C ASP A 3 -2.21 -17.39 -6.08
N ASN A 4 -1.17 -16.80 -6.66
CA ASN A 4 -0.84 -15.40 -6.43
C ASN A 4 -2.06 -14.62 -6.92
N PRO A 5 -2.85 -13.95 -6.05
CA PRO A 5 -4.07 -13.30 -6.50
C PRO A 5 -3.65 -12.32 -7.59
N ASP A 6 -4.21 -12.51 -8.80
CA ASP A 6 -3.85 -11.68 -9.94
C ASP A 6 -3.92 -10.20 -9.52
N PRO A 7 -2.95 -9.36 -9.92
CA PRO A 7 -2.98 -7.93 -9.58
C PRO A 7 -4.31 -7.27 -9.98
N ALA A 8 -5.02 -7.83 -10.97
CA ALA A 8 -6.38 -7.45 -11.33
C ALA A 8 -7.43 -7.80 -10.26
N SER A 9 -7.35 -8.97 -9.62
CA SER A 9 -8.24 -9.37 -8.54
C SER A 9 -7.99 -8.56 -7.27
N GLU A 10 -6.72 -8.28 -6.93
CA GLU A 10 -6.37 -7.45 -5.78
C GLU A 10 -6.85 -6.00 -6.00
N LEU A 11 -6.67 -5.46 -7.22
CA LEU A 11 -7.22 -4.16 -7.63
C LEU A 11 -8.76 -4.12 -7.56
N ALA A 12 -9.45 -5.13 -8.08
CA ALA A 12 -10.91 -5.19 -8.05
C ALA A 12 -11.47 -5.28 -6.61
N LEU A 13 -10.74 -5.94 -5.71
CA LEU A 13 -11.05 -6.00 -4.30
C LEU A 13 -10.89 -4.60 -3.65
N LEU A 14 -9.74 -3.96 -3.86
CA LEU A 14 -9.47 -2.59 -3.38
C LEU A 14 -10.50 -1.60 -3.92
N GLN A 15 -10.86 -1.71 -5.20
CA GLN A 15 -11.87 -0.86 -5.83
C GLN A 15 -13.27 -1.12 -5.27
N SER A 16 -13.59 -2.37 -4.90
CA SER A 16 -14.85 -2.68 -4.21
C SER A 16 -14.91 -2.11 -2.79
N TYR A 17 -13.75 -1.96 -2.14
CA TYR A 17 -13.62 -1.30 -0.83
C TYR A 17 -13.42 0.21 -0.89
N ALA A 18 -13.12 0.76 -2.06
CA ALA A 18 -12.82 2.17 -2.27
C ALA A 18 -13.23 2.63 -3.68
N PRO A 19 -14.54 2.57 -4.02
CA PRO A 19 -15.01 2.86 -5.37
C PRO A 19 -14.85 4.33 -5.78
N ASN A 20 -14.70 5.23 -4.79
CA ASN A 20 -14.48 6.66 -5.00
C ASN A 20 -13.01 7.01 -5.27
N VAL A 21 -12.08 6.09 -5.01
CA VAL A 21 -10.65 6.31 -5.21
C VAL A 21 -10.30 6.00 -6.66
N SER A 22 -9.45 6.85 -7.27
CA SER A 22 -9.02 6.66 -8.65
C SER A 22 -8.31 5.32 -8.83
N THR A 23 -8.69 4.58 -9.87
CA THR A 23 -8.10 3.26 -10.18
C THR A 23 -6.58 3.35 -10.36
N ASP A 24 -6.06 4.46 -10.89
CA ASP A 24 -4.62 4.72 -10.99
C ASP A 24 -3.92 4.68 -9.62
N VAL A 25 -4.51 5.32 -8.62
CA VAL A 25 -3.99 5.32 -7.24
C VAL A 25 -4.03 3.91 -6.66
N LEU A 26 -5.16 3.20 -6.80
CA LEU A 26 -5.29 1.83 -6.30
C LEU A 26 -4.28 0.88 -6.96
N MET A 27 -4.04 1.05 -8.26
CA MET A 27 -3.08 0.24 -9.02
C MET A 27 -1.64 0.50 -8.58
N LYS A 28 -1.26 1.77 -8.38
CA LYS A 28 0.04 2.15 -7.79
C LYS A 28 0.19 1.60 -6.37
N LEU A 29 -0.87 1.61 -5.57
CA LEU A 29 -0.87 1.05 -4.22
C LEU A 29 -0.61 -0.45 -4.26
N CYS A 30 -1.34 -1.20 -5.08
CA CYS A 30 -1.13 -2.63 -5.29
C CYS A 30 0.32 -2.93 -5.70
N ALA A 31 0.86 -2.17 -6.66
CA ALA A 31 2.23 -2.36 -7.12
C ALA A 31 3.26 -2.09 -6.01
N ALA A 32 3.11 -0.98 -5.27
CA ALA A 32 3.97 -0.66 -4.14
C ALA A 32 3.92 -1.74 -3.04
N PHE A 33 2.73 -2.23 -2.68
CA PHE A 33 2.57 -3.31 -1.70
C PHE A 33 3.19 -4.62 -2.19
N SER A 34 3.09 -4.94 -3.48
CA SER A 34 3.74 -6.11 -4.07
C SER A 34 5.27 -6.00 -3.97
N GLU A 35 5.85 -4.83 -4.27
CA GLU A 35 7.29 -4.59 -4.12
C GLU A 35 7.73 -4.71 -2.66
N LEU A 36 6.94 -4.18 -1.71
CA LEU A 36 7.21 -4.34 -0.27
C LEU A 36 7.20 -5.80 0.17
N ARG A 37 6.24 -6.61 -0.30
CA ARG A 37 6.22 -8.07 -0.03
C ARG A 37 7.49 -8.74 -0.56
N SER A 38 7.89 -8.44 -1.80
CA SER A 38 9.13 -8.97 -2.37
C SER A 38 10.37 -8.52 -1.60
N MET A 39 10.39 -7.31 -1.05
CA MET A 39 11.49 -6.87 -0.15
C MET A 39 11.55 -7.67 1.15
N VAL A 40 10.41 -8.10 1.69
CA VAL A 40 10.35 -8.97 2.87
C VAL A 40 10.86 -10.38 2.52
N GLU A 41 10.44 -10.91 1.39
CA GLU A 41 10.91 -12.22 0.88
C GLU A 41 12.42 -12.24 0.64
N ASN A 42 12.97 -11.12 0.13
CA ASN A 42 14.41 -10.94 -0.03
C ASN A 42 15.16 -10.67 1.29
N GLY A 43 14.47 -10.72 2.44
CA GLY A 43 15.05 -10.47 3.77
C GLY A 43 15.48 -9.02 3.99
N THR A 44 15.11 -8.11 3.09
CA THR A 44 15.41 -6.68 3.25
C THR A 44 14.49 -6.10 4.32
N MET A 45 13.20 -6.46 4.35
CA MET A 45 12.23 -6.05 5.38
C MET A 45 11.87 -7.22 6.30
N THR A 46 11.57 -6.92 7.56
CA THR A 46 11.22 -7.90 8.60
C THR A 46 9.71 -8.05 8.81
N TYR A 47 8.89 -7.14 8.28
CA TYR A 47 7.44 -7.16 8.48
C TYR A 47 6.69 -7.42 7.16
N PRO A 48 5.94 -8.53 7.06
CA PRO A 48 5.18 -8.87 5.87
C PRO A 48 3.94 -7.98 5.74
N TYR A 49 4.02 -6.95 4.91
CA TYR A 49 2.86 -6.12 4.57
C TYR A 49 1.74 -6.98 3.97
N SER A 50 0.63 -7.08 4.69
CA SER A 50 -0.48 -7.94 4.29
C SER A 50 -1.47 -7.19 3.41
N THR A 51 -2.30 -7.94 2.65
CA THR A 51 -3.42 -7.39 1.87
C THR A 51 -4.39 -6.60 2.75
N ARG A 52 -4.41 -6.84 4.08
CA ARG A 52 -5.22 -6.12 5.06
C ARG A 52 -4.81 -4.65 5.17
N GLU A 53 -3.52 -4.34 5.18
CA GLU A 53 -3.01 -2.97 5.21
C GLU A 53 -3.37 -2.22 3.93
N ALA A 54 -3.22 -2.87 2.76
CA ALA A 54 -3.63 -2.27 1.48
C ALA A 54 -5.14 -1.94 1.47
N VAL A 55 -5.99 -2.85 1.99
CA VAL A 55 -7.43 -2.62 2.14
C VAL A 55 -7.72 -1.50 3.15
N ALA A 56 -6.97 -1.42 4.25
CA ALA A 56 -7.12 -0.36 5.24
C ALA A 56 -6.81 1.02 4.64
N ILE A 57 -5.76 1.12 3.83
CA ILE A 57 -5.41 2.36 3.12
C ILE A 57 -6.48 2.71 2.09
N ALA A 58 -6.94 1.75 1.28
CA ALA A 58 -8.01 2.01 0.31
C ALA A 58 -9.29 2.50 1.00
N LYS A 59 -9.71 1.84 2.08
CA LYS A 59 -10.86 2.29 2.89
C LYS A 59 -10.66 3.68 3.49
N HIS A 60 -9.45 3.98 3.94
CA HIS A 60 -9.14 5.28 4.51
C HIS A 60 -9.20 6.37 3.43
N LEU A 61 -8.64 6.13 2.23
CA LEU A 61 -8.75 7.04 1.09
C LEU A 61 -10.19 7.23 0.62
N GLU A 62 -11.04 6.20 0.74
CA GLU A 62 -12.48 6.33 0.46
C GLU A 62 -13.17 7.22 1.49
N ALA A 63 -12.88 7.01 2.79
CA ALA A 63 -13.47 7.77 3.88
C ALA A 63 -12.93 9.21 3.96
N PHE A 64 -11.66 9.40 3.60
CA PHE A 64 -10.91 10.65 3.67
C PHE A 64 -10.19 10.90 2.33
N PRO A 65 -10.93 11.27 1.27
CA PRO A 65 -10.34 11.59 -0.03
C PRO A 65 -9.54 12.90 0.00
N GLU A 66 -9.73 13.72 1.03
CA GLU A 66 -8.93 14.93 1.30
C GLU A 66 -7.55 14.59 1.89
N ASP A 67 -7.43 13.43 2.55
CA ASP A 67 -6.15 12.90 3.00
C ASP A 67 -5.41 12.29 1.81
N GLY A 68 -4.29 12.92 1.45
CA GLY A 68 -3.45 12.43 0.37
C GLY A 68 -2.97 10.99 0.62
N VAL A 69 -2.65 10.28 -0.46
CA VAL A 69 -2.16 8.89 -0.41
C VAL A 69 -0.93 8.78 0.49
N ALA A 70 -0.01 9.75 0.40
CA ALA A 70 1.15 9.86 1.27
C ALA A 70 0.78 9.92 2.76
N HIS A 71 -0.21 10.74 3.14
CA HIS A 71 -0.63 10.92 4.53
C HIS A 71 -1.34 9.69 5.08
N THR A 72 -2.19 9.06 4.26
CA THR A 72 -2.86 7.82 4.61
C THR A 72 -1.85 6.69 4.81
N LEU A 73 -0.90 6.55 3.88
CA LEU A 73 0.19 5.60 4.00
C LEU A 73 0.99 5.86 5.27
N GLU A 74 1.38 7.11 5.54
CA GLU A 74 2.12 7.43 6.75
C GLU A 74 1.30 7.11 8.01
N ASN A 75 0.00 7.39 8.07
CA ASN A 75 -0.83 7.07 9.24
C ASN A 75 -1.02 5.57 9.43
N VAL A 76 -1.49 4.85 8.41
CA VAL A 76 -1.77 3.41 8.50
C VAL A 76 -0.49 2.65 8.81
N LEU A 77 0.64 3.09 8.24
CA LEU A 77 1.92 2.45 8.49
C LEU A 77 2.51 2.91 9.84
N ALA A 78 2.53 4.21 10.17
CA ALA A 78 3.06 4.68 11.45
C ALA A 78 2.31 4.14 12.67
N PHE A 79 1.02 3.78 12.52
CA PHE A 79 0.22 3.18 13.58
C PHE A 79 0.77 1.84 14.08
N ASP A 80 1.45 1.05 13.22
CA ASP A 80 2.04 -0.24 13.60
C ASP A 80 3.40 -0.10 14.33
N GLY A 81 3.86 1.13 14.60
CA GLY A 81 5.07 1.38 15.39
C GLY A 81 6.37 1.23 14.60
N TYR A 82 6.38 1.59 13.31
CA TYR A 82 7.55 1.41 12.45
C TYR A 82 8.77 2.27 12.82
N ASP A 83 9.94 1.62 12.79
CA ASP A 83 11.27 2.21 12.85
C ASP A 83 11.51 3.25 11.73
N ALA A 84 12.32 4.26 12.02
CA ALA A 84 12.65 5.33 11.07
C ALA A 84 13.27 4.79 9.76
N ALA A 85 14.02 3.69 9.85
CA ALA A 85 14.61 3.01 8.69
C ALA A 85 13.57 2.43 7.73
N LEU A 86 12.45 1.94 8.27
CA LEU A 86 11.36 1.41 7.46
C LEU A 86 10.60 2.53 6.77
N ARG A 87 10.34 3.64 7.47
CA ARG A 87 9.73 4.84 6.87
C ARG A 87 10.55 5.38 5.71
N GLN A 88 11.87 5.40 5.85
CA GLN A 88 12.76 5.82 4.76
C GLN A 88 12.59 4.93 3.52
N ARG A 89 12.47 3.61 3.72
CA ARG A 89 12.27 2.68 2.61
C ARG A 89 10.89 2.74 1.99
N LEU A 90 9.87 2.91 2.82
CA LEU A 90 8.53 3.17 2.35
C LEU A 90 8.50 4.41 1.46
N ARG A 91 9.12 5.51 1.90
CA ARG A 91 9.27 6.72 1.07
C ARG A 91 10.01 6.45 -0.24
N ASP A 92 11.08 5.65 -0.24
CA ASP A 92 11.79 5.28 -1.46
C ASP A 92 10.88 4.52 -2.44
N VAL A 93 10.17 3.48 -1.96
CA VAL A 93 9.25 2.68 -2.77
C VAL A 93 8.11 3.56 -3.28
N PHE A 94 7.42 4.30 -2.41
CA PHE A 94 6.30 5.17 -2.80
C PHE A 94 6.71 6.31 -3.73
N GLY A 95 7.91 6.86 -3.56
CA GLY A 95 8.46 7.87 -4.47
C GLY A 95 8.64 7.33 -5.89
N ARG A 96 8.98 6.05 -6.07
CA ARG A 96 9.04 5.41 -7.41
C ARG A 96 7.68 5.37 -8.10
N TYR A 97 6.60 5.30 -7.32
CA TYR A 97 5.23 5.26 -7.83
C TYR A 97 4.55 6.64 -7.87
N ASN A 98 5.27 7.73 -7.54
CA ASN A 98 4.72 9.09 -7.37
C ASN A 98 3.53 9.12 -6.40
N LEU A 99 3.67 8.42 -5.27
CA LEU A 99 2.67 8.39 -4.19
C LEU A 99 3.04 9.28 -3.00
N ASP A 100 4.18 9.98 -3.05
CA ASP A 100 4.68 10.87 -1.99
C ASP A 100 4.31 12.36 -2.16
N GLY A 101 3.66 12.71 -3.28
CA GLY A 101 3.33 14.09 -3.67
C GLY A 101 1.99 14.60 -3.18
#